data_AF-A0A7Z9WBE7-F1
#
_entry.id   AF-A0A7Z9WBE7-F1
#
_cell.length_a   1.000
_cell.length_b   1.000
_cell.length_c   1.000
_cell.angle_alpha   90.00
_cell.angle_beta   90.00
_cell.angle_gamma   90.00
#
_symmetry.space_group_name_H-M   'P 1'
#
loop_
_entity.id
_entity.type
_entity.pdbx_description
1 polymer ?
#
loop_
_entity_poly.entity_id
_entity_poly.type
_entity_poly.pdbx_seq_one_letter_code
_entity_poly.pdbx_strand_id
1 'polypeptide(L)'
;MKQVYLVTGIMDCMINQVNPVLRTDLLHHMFKKFFEMKQELQLHWYPPLDQVLLPIDSHLFNESHYRSALATAPTLKEIYNVIKEGTEEMFQVISKNYVFYCPRGRS
;
A
#
# COMPACT_ATOMS: atom_id res chain seq x y z
N MET A 1 -8.86 -7.90 -6.05
CA MET A 1 -8.90 -6.69 -5.19
C MET A 1 -7.80 -6.68 -4.12
N LYS A 2 -7.66 -7.69 -3.25
CA LYS A 2 -6.59 -7.72 -2.22
C LYS A 2 -5.18 -7.52 -2.76
N GLN A 3 -4.84 -8.18 -3.87
CA GLN A 3 -3.54 -8.03 -4.53
C GLN A 3 -3.31 -6.61 -5.07
N VAL A 4 -4.36 -5.95 -5.56
CA VAL A 4 -4.30 -4.54 -6.01
C VAL A 4 -4.03 -3.63 -4.81
N TYR A 5 -4.69 -3.88 -3.67
CA TYR A 5 -4.49 -3.11 -2.45
C TYR A 5 -3.09 -3.32 -1.83
N LEU A 6 -2.55 -4.55 -1.91
CA LEU A 6 -1.17 -4.84 -1.55
C LEU A 6 -0.17 -4.05 -2.40
N VAL A 7 -0.35 -4.05 -3.71
CA VAL A 7 0.50 -3.29 -4.65
C VAL A 7 0.43 -1.79 -4.36
N THR A 8 -0.75 -1.31 -4.00
CA THR A 8 -0.99 0.07 -3.56
C THR A 8 -0.22 0.40 -2.28
N GLY A 9 -0.20 -0.52 -1.29
CA GLY A 9 0.59 -0.37 -0.07
C GLY A 9 2.11 -0.42 -0.28
N ILE A 10 2.57 -1.20 -1.26
CA ILE A 10 3.99 -1.18 -1.68
C ILE A 10 4.34 0.19 -2.28
N MET A 11 3.49 0.76 -3.13
CA MET A 11 3.69 2.11 -3.68
C MET A 11 3.72 3.16 -2.57
N ASP A 12 2.77 3.12 -1.65
CA ASP A 12 2.69 4.05 -0.52
C ASP A 12 3.97 4.02 0.33
N CYS A 13 4.49 2.81 0.63
CA CYS A 13 5.73 2.63 1.35
C CYS A 13 6.94 3.25 0.63
N MET A 14 6.98 3.16 -0.71
CA MET A 14 8.05 3.74 -1.53
C MET A 14 7.97 5.27 -1.62
N ILE A 15 6.76 5.84 -1.74
CA ILE A 15 6.55 7.30 -1.83
C ILE A 15 6.82 7.96 -0.48
N ASN A 16 6.28 7.40 0.60
CA ASN A 16 6.32 8.00 1.95
C ASN A 16 7.59 7.61 2.76
N GLN A 17 8.55 6.89 2.13
CA GLN A 17 9.87 6.49 2.65
C GLN A 17 9.96 6.28 4.17
N VAL A 18 9.22 5.29 4.68
CA VAL A 18 9.06 5.09 6.13
C VAL A 18 10.25 4.35 6.77
N ASN A 19 11.15 3.71 6.00
CA ASN A 19 12.19 2.83 6.56
C ASN A 19 13.61 3.11 6.01
N PRO A 20 14.66 3.26 6.86
CA PRO A 20 16.06 3.42 6.44
C PRO A 20 16.60 2.31 5.52
N VAL A 21 16.10 1.07 5.65
CA VAL A 21 16.47 -0.09 4.81
C VAL A 21 16.16 0.18 3.33
N LEU A 22 15.16 1.02 3.05
CA LEU A 22 14.76 1.43 1.70
C LEU A 22 15.69 2.47 1.07
N ARG A 23 16.74 2.92 1.77
CA ARG A 23 17.79 3.78 1.20
C ARG A 23 18.96 2.99 0.60
N THR A 24 18.86 1.66 0.58
CA THR A 24 19.87 0.74 0.07
C THR A 24 19.44 0.15 -1.28
N ASP A 25 20.27 -0.69 -1.91
CA ASP A 25 19.95 -1.41 -3.15
C ASP A 25 18.64 -2.23 -3.09
N LEU A 26 18.13 -2.51 -1.87
CA LEU A 26 16.84 -3.16 -1.64
C LEU A 26 15.65 -2.38 -2.20
N LEU A 27 15.77 -1.06 -2.37
CA LEU A 27 14.74 -0.24 -3.02
C LEU A 27 14.53 -0.67 -4.48
N HIS A 28 15.62 -0.96 -5.20
CA HIS A 28 15.55 -1.41 -6.58
C HIS A 28 14.80 -2.75 -6.68
N HIS A 29 15.03 -3.66 -5.74
CA HIS A 29 14.29 -4.93 -5.66
C HIS A 29 12.79 -4.72 -5.39
N MET A 30 12.42 -3.74 -4.56
CA MET A 30 11.01 -3.40 -4.34
C MET A 30 10.36 -2.81 -5.58
N PHE A 31 11.02 -1.87 -6.26
CA PHE A 31 10.52 -1.32 -7.52
C PHE A 31 10.31 -2.41 -8.56
N LYS A 32 11.29 -3.31 -8.74
CA LYS A 32 11.18 -4.41 -9.69
C LYS A 32 9.93 -5.26 -9.40
N LYS A 33 9.77 -5.69 -8.14
CA LYS A 33 8.61 -6.49 -7.74
C LYS A 33 7.29 -5.75 -7.91
N PHE A 34 7.28 -4.46 -7.61
CA PHE A 34 6.12 -3.60 -7.82
C PHE A 34 5.73 -3.51 -9.31
N PHE A 35 6.70 -3.29 -10.20
CA PHE A 35 6.44 -3.22 -11.64
C PHE A 35 5.99 -4.55 -12.22
N GLU A 36 6.57 -5.67 -11.77
CA GLU A 36 6.12 -7.03 -12.11
C GLU A 36 4.65 -7.22 -11.74
N MET A 37 4.28 -6.95 -10.48
CA MET A 37 2.89 -7.09 -10.02
C MET A 37 1.93 -6.10 -10.70
N LYS A 38 2.38 -4.87 -10.99
CA LYS A 38 1.61 -3.88 -11.72
C LYS A 38 1.26 -4.39 -13.12
N GLN A 39 2.24 -4.97 -13.80
CA GLN A 39 2.07 -5.51 -15.15
C GLN A 39 1.17 -6.75 -15.15
N GLU A 40 1.36 -7.66 -14.20
CA GLU A 40 0.49 -8.85 -14.03
C GLU A 40 -0.98 -8.46 -13.80
N LEU A 41 -1.23 -7.41 -13.01
CA LEU A 41 -2.57 -6.94 -12.67
C LEU A 41 -3.13 -5.92 -13.67
N GLN A 42 -2.38 -5.57 -14.73
CA GLN A 42 -2.76 -4.56 -15.73
C GLN A 42 -3.22 -3.23 -15.10
N LEU A 43 -2.54 -2.80 -14.02
CA LEU A 43 -2.91 -1.60 -13.29
C LEU A 43 -2.40 -0.34 -14.00
N HIS A 44 -3.34 0.52 -14.37
CA HIS A 44 -3.06 1.86 -14.88
C HIS A 44 -3.17 2.88 -13.74
N TRP A 45 -2.07 3.56 -13.43
CA TRP A 45 -2.08 4.71 -12.51
C TRP A 45 -1.84 6.01 -13.28
N TYR A 46 -2.64 7.01 -12.94
CA TYR A 46 -2.51 8.36 -13.45
C TYR A 46 -1.90 9.26 -12.35
N PRO A 47 -0.74 9.90 -12.59
CA PRO A 47 -0.14 10.82 -11.63
C PRO A 47 -0.96 12.12 -11.48
N PRO A 48 -0.82 12.86 -10.35
CA PRO A 48 0.09 12.63 -9.22
C PRO A 48 -0.51 11.70 -8.14
N LEU A 49 0.36 10.91 -7.49
CA LEU A 49 0.01 9.91 -6.48
C LEU A 49 0.51 10.39 -5.11
N ASP A 50 -0.12 11.39 -4.50
CA ASP A 50 0.26 11.83 -3.16
C ASP A 50 -0.36 10.93 -2.07
N GLN A 51 -1.51 10.33 -2.36
CA GLN A 51 -2.20 9.37 -1.48
C GLN A 51 -2.68 8.19 -2.31
N VAL A 52 -2.08 7.03 -2.08
CA VAL A 52 -2.38 5.82 -2.86
C VAL A 52 -3.38 4.93 -2.13
N LEU A 53 -3.26 4.85 -0.79
CA LEU A 53 -4.19 4.11 0.07
C LEU A 53 -5.45 4.93 0.33
N LEU A 54 -6.58 4.22 0.46
CA LEU A 54 -7.85 4.86 0.80
C LEU A 54 -7.81 5.31 2.27
N PRO A 55 -8.34 6.50 2.59
CA PRO A 55 -8.39 6.98 3.96
C PRO A 55 -9.29 6.08 4.80
N ILE A 56 -8.80 5.66 5.96
CA ILE A 56 -9.55 4.90 6.95
C ILE A 56 -9.66 5.74 8.21
N ASP A 57 -10.83 5.71 8.83
CA ASP A 57 -11.05 6.38 10.10
C ASP A 57 -10.10 5.79 11.16
N SER A 58 -9.44 6.68 11.90
CA SER A 58 -8.53 6.32 13.01
C SER A 58 -9.17 5.42 14.06
N HIS A 59 -10.49 5.44 14.21
CA HIS A 59 -11.23 4.54 15.10
C HIS A 59 -11.28 3.10 14.60
N LEU A 60 -11.16 2.89 13.29
CA LEU A 60 -11.26 1.59 12.63
C LEU A 60 -9.90 0.99 12.29
N PHE A 61 -8.86 1.81 12.15
CA PHE A 61 -7.51 1.35 11.87
C PHE A 61 -6.45 2.28 12.49
N ASN A 62 -5.48 1.70 13.19
CA ASN A 62 -4.39 2.46 13.79
C ASN A 62 -3.24 2.67 12.79
N GLU A 63 -3.33 3.74 12.00
CA GLU A 63 -2.32 4.10 11.02
C GLU A 63 -0.95 4.40 11.65
N SER A 64 -0.93 5.00 12.85
CA SER A 64 0.32 5.33 13.54
C SER A 64 1.12 4.09 13.94
N HIS A 65 0.43 3.03 14.38
CA HIS A 65 1.03 1.74 14.71
C HIS A 65 1.57 1.06 13.44
N TYR A 66 0.80 1.07 12.36
CA TYR A 66 1.24 0.53 11.07
C TYR A 66 2.50 1.22 10.53
N ARG A 67 2.52 2.56 10.54
CA ARG A 67 3.70 3.34 10.13
C ARG A 67 4.92 3.07 11.03
N SER A 68 4.71 2.94 12.34
CA SER A 68 5.79 2.61 13.27
C SER A 68 6.36 1.22 13.01
N ALA A 69 5.51 0.21 12.78
CA ALA A 69 5.94 -1.15 12.44
C ALA A 69 6.71 -1.21 11.12
N LEU A 70 6.30 -0.41 10.12
CA LEU A 70 7.05 -0.26 8.88
C LEU A 70 8.43 0.37 9.11
N ALA A 71 8.52 1.39 9.97
CA ALA A 71 9.78 2.07 10.25
C ALA A 71 10.80 1.20 11.00
N THR A 72 10.33 0.33 11.90
CA THR A 72 11.19 -0.51 12.75
C THR A 72 11.54 -1.86 12.14
N ALA A 73 10.92 -2.25 11.02
CA ALA A 73 11.17 -3.52 10.36
C ALA A 73 12.64 -3.65 9.91
N PRO A 74 13.42 -4.61 10.44
CA PRO A 74 14.85 -4.74 10.18
C PRO A 74 15.20 -5.34 8.81
N THR A 75 14.26 -6.06 8.18
CA THR A 75 14.52 -6.75 6.91
C THR A 75 13.46 -6.46 5.87
N LEU A 76 13.84 -6.57 4.59
CA LEU A 76 12.91 -6.41 3.48
C LEU A 76 11.73 -7.40 3.56
N LYS A 77 11.98 -8.63 4.01
CA LYS A 77 10.94 -9.64 4.20
C LYS A 77 9.91 -9.21 5.25
N GLU A 78 10.39 -8.64 6.35
CA GLU A 78 9.51 -8.12 7.40
C GLU A 78 8.71 -6.90 6.94
N ILE A 79 9.34 -6.00 6.18
CA ILE A 79 8.61 -4.89 5.52
C ILE A 79 7.47 -5.44 4.67
N TYR A 80 7.73 -6.44 3.82
CA TYR A 80 6.68 -7.05 3.01
C TYR A 80 5.58 -7.71 3.83
N ASN A 81 5.92 -8.37 4.94
CA ASN A 81 4.94 -9.00 5.82
C ASN A 81 4.06 -7.93 6.49
N VAL A 82 4.65 -6.86 7.02
CA VAL A 82 3.92 -5.74 7.64
C VAL A 82 2.99 -5.08 6.62
N ILE A 83 3.46 -4.80 5.40
CA ILE A 83 2.60 -4.25 4.33
C ILE A 83 1.47 -5.22 4.02
N LYS A 84 1.74 -6.52 3.89
CA LYS A 84 0.73 -7.52 3.56
C LYS A 84 -0.34 -7.64 4.63
N GLU A 85 0.06 -7.71 5.90
CA GLU A 85 -0.86 -7.81 7.04
C GLU A 85 -1.67 -6.52 7.19
N GLY A 86 -1.01 -5.36 7.15
CA GLY A 86 -1.69 -4.07 7.25
C GLY A 86 -2.66 -3.83 6.10
N THR A 87 -2.27 -4.09 4.85
CA THR A 87 -3.16 -3.92 3.69
C THR A 87 -4.32 -4.90 3.69
N GLU A 88 -4.14 -6.13 4.19
CA GLU A 88 -5.24 -7.08 4.38
C GLU A 88 -6.24 -6.59 5.44
N GLU A 89 -5.76 -6.11 6.58
CA GLU A 89 -6.61 -5.54 7.63
C GLU A 89 -7.38 -4.32 7.12
N MET A 90 -6.67 -3.36 6.50
CA MET A 90 -7.27 -2.18 5.87
C MET A 90 -8.34 -2.57 4.85
N PHE A 91 -8.08 -3.57 3.99
CA PHE A 91 -9.05 -4.05 3.02
C PHE A 91 -10.28 -4.67 3.70
N GLN A 92 -10.10 -5.39 4.80
CA GLN A 92 -11.24 -5.92 5.57
C GLN A 92 -12.06 -4.81 6.23
N VAL A 93 -11.41 -3.80 6.79
CA VAL A 93 -12.09 -2.63 7.37
C VAL A 93 -12.88 -1.90 6.29
N ILE A 94 -12.25 -1.62 5.16
CA ILE A 94 -12.88 -0.93 4.03
C ILE A 94 -14.08 -1.72 3.51
N SER A 95 -13.92 -3.01 3.26
CA SER A 95 -14.98 -3.85 2.69
C SER A 95 -16.19 -4.01 3.62
N LYS A 96 -16.02 -3.85 4.94
CA LYS A 96 -17.11 -3.93 5.92
C LYS A 96 -17.75 -2.57 6.22
N ASN A 97 -16.98 -1.49 6.23
CA ASN A 97 -17.44 -0.21 6.77
C ASN A 97 -17.64 0.89 5.71
N TYR A 98 -17.17 0.71 4.47
CA TYR A 98 -17.18 1.75 3.46
C TYR A 98 -18.05 1.37 2.25
N VAL A 99 -18.78 2.37 1.73
CA VAL A 99 -19.54 2.27 0.48
C VAL A 99 -18.93 3.23 -0.53
N PHE A 100 -18.49 2.70 -1.67
CA PHE A 100 -17.90 3.49 -2.74
C PHE A 100 -18.96 3.90 -3.77
N TYR A 101 -19.14 5.20 -3.95
CA TYR A 101 -19.94 5.73 -5.04
C TYR A 101 -19.05 5.96 -6.25
N CYS A 102 -19.12 5.06 -7.22
CA CYS A 102 -18.49 5.26 -8.52
C CYS A 102 -19.46 6.06 -9.40
N PRO A 103 -19.21 7.34 -9.70
CA PRO A 103 -20.03 8.05 -10.67
C PRO A 103 -19.91 7.33 -12.01
N ARG A 104 -21.06 6.94 -12.59
CA ARG A 104 -21.10 6.49 -13.98
C ARG A 104 -20.55 7.64 -14.82
N GLY A 105 -19.36 7.46 -15.40
CA GLY A 105 -18.77 8.44 -16.31
C GLY A 105 -19.80 8.83 -17.37
N ARG A 106 -19.89 10.13 -17.67
CA ARG A 106 -20.59 10.59 -18.87
C ARG A 106 -19.97 9.85 -20.06
N SER A 107 -20.77 9.02 -20.73
CA SER A 107 -20.42 8.35 -21.99
C SER A 107 -20.11 9.37 -23.08
#